data_AF-A0A7S3FB38-F1
#
_entry.id   AF-A0A7S3FB38-F1
#
_cell.length_a   1.000
_cell.length_b   1.000
_cell.length_c   1.000
_cell.angle_alpha   90.00
_cell.angle_beta   90.00
_cell.angle_gamma   90.00
#
_symmetry.space_group_name_H-M   'P 1'
#
loop_
_entity.id
_entity.type
_entity.pdbx_description
1 polymer ?
#
loop_
_entity_poly.entity_id
_entity_poly.type
_entity_poly.pdbx_seq_one_letter_code
_entity_poly.pdbx_strand_id
1 'polypeptide(L)'
;MQVQKGYFVRLHYTIHIDDSSKVGTPGELIEESKDFTRGQTIRIGLDSAPVKAWDMVMLNMCLGQKISMVVPPEVGYKEPKAGVPEGATLFFEIEIMIIMEANKQTGKPMPPNLFKLMDSDGSRDLDEREIHYHFDRIGQKLPSPTLFKDQDKDSDGKISWDEFSGPKGTKDEL
;
A
#
# COMPACT_ATOMS: atom_id res chain seq x y z
N MET A 1 -0.73 10.38 6.42
CA MET A 1 0.60 9.85 6.04
C MET A 1 0.81 10.08 4.55
N GLN A 2 1.99 10.55 4.16
CA GLN A 2 2.37 10.81 2.76
C GLN A 2 3.53 9.91 2.35
N VAL A 3 3.60 9.59 1.06
CA VAL A 3 4.69 8.80 0.49
C VAL A 3 5.97 9.63 0.51
N GLN A 4 7.01 9.11 1.17
CA GLN A 4 8.34 9.70 1.16
C GLN A 4 9.32 8.84 0.35
N LYS A 5 10.46 9.44 -0.03
CA LYS A 5 11.54 8.72 -0.68
C LYS A 5 11.98 7.52 0.16
N GLY A 6 12.05 6.35 -0.48
CA GLY A 6 12.45 5.09 0.13
C GLY A 6 11.32 4.33 0.81
N TYR A 7 10.11 4.89 0.91
CA TYR A 7 8.93 4.21 1.43
C TYR A 7 8.45 3.17 0.41
N PHE A 8 7.75 2.17 0.92
CA PHE A 8 7.01 1.19 0.15
C PHE A 8 5.54 1.59 0.06
N VAL A 9 4.92 1.38 -1.09
CA VAL A 9 3.49 1.55 -1.27
C VAL A 9 2.87 0.28 -1.80
N ARG A 10 1.66 -0.01 -1.34
CA ARG A 10 0.78 -0.99 -1.97
C ARG A 10 -0.32 -0.21 -2.68
N LEU A 11 -0.59 -0.59 -3.93
CA LEU A 11 -1.49 0.16 -4.80
C LEU A 11 -2.54 -0.74 -5.44
N HIS A 12 -3.68 -0.13 -5.75
CA HIS A 12 -4.57 -0.62 -6.79
C HIS A 12 -4.27 0.14 -8.09
N TYR A 13 -4.39 -0.54 -9.22
CA TYR A 13 -4.18 0.06 -10.52
C TYR A 13 -5.01 -0.60 -11.62
N THR A 14 -5.29 0.20 -12.64
CA THR A 14 -5.85 -0.23 -13.92
C THR A 14 -5.00 0.37 -15.03
N ILE A 15 -4.76 -0.41 -16.09
CA ILE A 15 -3.88 -0.04 -17.20
C ILE A 15 -4.61 -0.25 -18.52
N HIS A 16 -4.65 0.79 -19.34
CA HIS A 16 -5.15 0.72 -20.70
C HIS A 16 -4.10 1.19 -21.71
N ILE A 17 -4.23 0.78 -22.97
CA ILE A 17 -3.59 1.50 -24.07
C ILE A 17 -4.27 2.86 -24.19
N ASP A 18 -3.49 3.93 -24.12
CA ASP A 18 -4.01 5.30 -24.23
C ASP A 18 -4.45 5.63 -25.66
N ASP A 19 -5.42 6.52 -25.80
CA ASP A 19 -5.95 6.95 -27.10
C ASP A 19 -4.90 7.59 -28.01
N SER A 20 -3.86 8.21 -27.42
CA SER A 20 -2.75 8.81 -28.17
C SER A 20 -1.69 7.80 -28.63
N SER A 21 -1.80 6.52 -28.23
CA SER A 21 -0.85 5.49 -28.59
C SER A 21 -0.86 5.22 -30.09
N LYS A 22 0.34 5.14 -30.69
CA LYS A 22 0.52 4.82 -32.13
C LYS A 22 0.46 3.32 -32.42
N VAL A 23 0.45 2.50 -31.37
CA VAL A 23 0.48 1.03 -31.43
C VAL A 23 -0.48 0.46 -30.38
N GLY A 24 -0.94 -0.77 -30.60
CA GLY A 24 -2.00 -1.38 -29.79
C GLY A 24 -3.38 -0.86 -30.16
N THR A 25 -4.39 -1.31 -29.41
CA THR A 25 -5.79 -0.90 -29.61
C THR A 25 -6.15 0.15 -28.56
N PRO A 26 -6.49 1.40 -28.93
CA PRO A 26 -6.95 2.43 -27.99
C PRO A 26 -8.04 1.94 -27.03
N GLY A 27 -7.88 2.22 -25.73
CA GLY A 27 -8.80 1.83 -24.68
C GLY A 27 -8.74 0.34 -24.29
N GLU A 28 -7.86 -0.46 -24.88
CA GLU A 28 -7.70 -1.87 -24.53
C GLU A 28 -7.18 -2.01 -23.09
N LEU A 29 -7.94 -2.73 -22.26
CA LEU A 29 -7.53 -3.08 -20.90
C LEU A 29 -6.39 -4.10 -20.96
N ILE A 30 -5.24 -3.71 -20.43
CA ILE A 30 -4.06 -4.58 -20.32
C ILE A 30 -4.09 -5.37 -19.01
N GLU A 31 -4.28 -4.67 -17.90
CA GLU A 31 -4.24 -5.27 -16.57
C GLU A 31 -5.02 -4.44 -15.56
N GLU A 32 -5.62 -5.11 -14.59
CA GLU A 32 -6.23 -4.50 -13.41
C GLU A 32 -5.82 -5.31 -12.17
N SER A 33 -5.43 -4.62 -11.11
CA SER A 33 -5.11 -5.27 -9.84
C SER A 33 -6.41 -5.68 -9.12
N LYS A 34 -6.84 -6.92 -9.33
CA LYS A 34 -8.14 -7.41 -8.83
C LYS A 34 -8.13 -7.93 -7.38
N ASP A 35 -7.02 -7.86 -6.64
CA ASP A 35 -6.93 -8.55 -5.35
C ASP A 35 -6.02 -7.88 -4.31
N PHE A 36 -6.57 -7.64 -3.11
CA PHE A 36 -5.85 -7.15 -1.92
C PHE A 36 -4.75 -8.11 -1.45
N THR A 37 -4.74 -9.37 -1.89
CA THR A 37 -3.69 -10.35 -1.55
C THR A 37 -2.50 -10.32 -2.50
N ARG A 38 -2.65 -9.71 -3.69
CA ARG A 38 -1.62 -9.65 -4.75
C ARG A 38 -1.16 -8.25 -5.10
N GLY A 39 -1.61 -7.23 -4.36
CA GLY A 39 -1.22 -5.84 -4.60
C GLY A 39 0.30 -5.70 -4.68
N GLN A 40 0.78 -5.05 -5.74
CA GLN A 40 2.21 -4.86 -5.94
C GLN A 40 2.74 -3.93 -4.86
N THR A 41 3.71 -4.42 -4.08
CA THR A 41 4.45 -3.57 -3.13
C THR A 41 5.68 -3.04 -3.84
N ILE A 42 5.72 -1.74 -4.05
CA ILE A 42 6.82 -1.08 -4.75
C ILE A 42 7.49 -0.08 -3.82
N ARG A 43 8.80 0.08 -3.97
CA ARG A 43 9.57 1.11 -3.27
C ARG A 43 9.67 2.35 -4.16
N ILE A 44 9.44 3.53 -3.59
CA ILE A 44 9.29 4.80 -4.32
C ILE A 44 10.49 5.73 -4.09
N GLY A 45 10.85 6.51 -5.11
CA GLY A 45 11.89 7.54 -5.09
C GLY A 45 13.33 7.01 -5.16
N LEU A 46 13.50 5.75 -5.56
CA LEU A 46 14.80 5.07 -5.64
C LEU A 46 15.03 4.38 -6.99
N ASP A 47 14.27 4.78 -8.01
CA ASP A 47 14.31 4.17 -9.35
C ASP A 47 14.02 2.65 -9.32
N SER A 48 13.22 2.19 -8.35
CA SER A 48 12.87 0.77 -8.17
C SER A 48 11.50 0.40 -8.71
N ALA A 49 10.67 1.37 -9.07
CA ALA A 49 9.36 1.11 -9.65
C ALA A 49 9.48 0.47 -11.06
N PRO A 50 8.58 -0.46 -11.43
CA PRO A 50 8.60 -1.12 -12.74
C PRO A 50 8.27 -0.16 -13.89
N VAL A 51 7.49 0.88 -13.61
CA VAL A 51 7.18 1.98 -14.51
C VAL A 51 7.94 3.22 -14.04
N LYS A 52 8.75 3.82 -14.91
CA LYS A 52 9.63 4.93 -14.53
C LYS A 52 8.88 6.15 -13.98
N ALA A 53 7.73 6.48 -14.58
CA ALA A 53 6.89 7.59 -14.12
C ALA A 53 6.36 7.40 -12.68
N TRP A 54 6.10 6.16 -12.25
CA TRP A 54 5.53 5.88 -10.93
C TRP A 54 6.43 6.34 -9.79
N ASP A 55 7.75 6.18 -9.95
CA ASP A 55 8.73 6.55 -8.93
C ASP A 55 8.72 8.05 -8.60
N MET A 56 8.32 8.87 -9.58
CA MET A 56 8.25 10.33 -9.46
C MET A 56 6.86 10.79 -9.02
N VAL A 57 5.82 10.29 -9.69
CA VAL A 57 4.44 10.78 -9.52
C VAL A 57 3.86 10.42 -8.15
N MET A 58 4.30 9.31 -7.57
CA MET A 58 3.78 8.85 -6.27
C MET A 58 4.40 9.56 -5.08
N LEU A 59 5.48 10.33 -5.26
CA LEU A 59 6.08 11.10 -4.17
C LEU A 59 5.09 12.14 -3.64
N ASN A 60 5.01 12.25 -2.31
CA ASN A 60 4.10 13.14 -1.59
C ASN A 60 2.60 12.84 -1.75
N MET A 61 2.22 11.76 -2.44
CA MET A 61 0.82 11.31 -2.45
C MET A 61 0.39 10.85 -1.05
N CYS A 62 -0.87 11.07 -0.72
CA CYS A 62 -1.48 10.61 0.53
C CYS A 62 -2.02 9.18 0.40
N LEU A 63 -2.15 8.50 1.54
CA LEU A 63 -2.94 7.28 1.64
C LEU A 63 -4.38 7.52 1.13
N GLY A 64 -4.91 6.61 0.31
CA GLY A 64 -6.23 6.70 -0.34
C GLY A 64 -6.30 7.66 -1.53
N GLN A 65 -5.22 8.38 -1.85
CA GLN A 65 -5.22 9.29 -2.99
C GLN A 65 -5.22 8.49 -4.30
N LYS A 66 -6.06 8.96 -5.23
CA LYS A 66 -6.16 8.44 -6.60
C LYS A 66 -5.46 9.38 -7.58
N ILE A 67 -4.82 8.82 -8.60
CA ILE A 67 -4.24 9.57 -9.71
C ILE A 67 -4.47 8.84 -11.02
N SER A 68 -4.73 9.61 -12.06
CA SER A 68 -4.73 9.10 -13.44
C SER A 68 -3.62 9.79 -14.22
N MET A 69 -2.91 9.04 -15.07
CA MET A 69 -1.77 9.57 -15.83
C MET A 69 -1.62 8.88 -17.18
N VAL A 70 -1.23 9.66 -18.18
CA VAL A 70 -0.79 9.18 -19.50
C VAL A 70 0.74 9.07 -19.48
N VAL A 71 1.26 7.89 -19.84
CA VAL A 71 2.67 7.54 -19.72
C VAL A 71 3.20 7.11 -21.09
N PRO A 72 3.97 7.98 -21.77
CA PRO A 72 4.70 7.63 -22.98
C PRO A 72 5.71 6.50 -22.75
N PRO A 73 6.12 5.76 -23.80
CA PRO A 73 7.02 4.61 -23.67
C PRO A 73 8.39 4.99 -23.06
N GLU A 74 8.88 6.22 -23.25
CA GLU A 74 10.17 6.69 -22.73
C GLU A 74 10.22 6.78 -21.19
N VAL A 75 9.04 6.83 -20.56
CA VAL A 75 8.86 6.84 -19.10
C VAL A 75 7.93 5.72 -18.62
N GLY A 76 7.70 4.73 -19.48
CA GLY A 76 6.87 3.56 -19.25
C GLY A 76 7.58 2.44 -18.50
N TYR A 77 7.28 1.21 -18.89
CA TYR A 77 7.90 0.02 -18.31
C TYR A 77 9.41 -0.03 -18.61
N LYS A 78 10.19 -0.37 -17.59
CA LYS A 78 11.65 -0.54 -17.73
C LYS A 78 12.03 -1.82 -18.47
N GLU A 79 11.20 -2.85 -18.33
CA GLU A 79 11.37 -4.15 -18.95
C GLU A 79 10.14 -4.47 -19.79
N PRO A 80 10.27 -5.25 -20.88
CA PRO A 80 9.12 -5.68 -21.67
C PRO A 80 8.05 -6.35 -20.81
N LYS A 81 6.79 -5.97 -21.04
CA LYS A 81 5.64 -6.52 -20.32
C LYS A 81 4.71 -7.25 -21.29
N ALA A 82 4.30 -8.45 -20.93
CA ALA A 82 3.32 -9.21 -21.69
C ALA A 82 2.02 -8.41 -21.88
N GLY A 83 1.48 -8.40 -23.10
CA GLY A 83 0.28 -7.64 -23.46
C GLY A 83 0.52 -6.16 -23.76
N VAL A 84 1.72 -5.62 -23.53
CA VAL A 84 2.05 -4.23 -23.89
C VAL A 84 2.87 -4.21 -25.18
N PRO A 85 2.36 -3.65 -26.29
CA PRO A 85 3.14 -3.46 -27.51
C PRO A 85 4.36 -2.57 -27.28
N GLU A 86 5.46 -2.86 -27.97
CA GLU A 86 6.65 -2.01 -27.94
C GLU A 86 6.32 -0.62 -28.49
N GLY A 87 6.65 0.43 -27.72
CA GLY A 87 6.34 1.82 -28.08
C GLY A 87 4.93 2.28 -27.73
N ALA A 88 4.14 1.48 -27.01
CA ALA A 88 2.79 1.87 -26.58
C ALA A 88 2.83 3.03 -25.57
N THR A 89 1.88 3.97 -25.73
CA THR A 89 1.55 4.95 -24.69
C THR A 89 0.41 4.37 -23.84
N LEU A 90 0.55 4.48 -22.51
CA LEU A 90 -0.35 3.82 -21.57
C LEU A 90 -1.10 4.83 -20.71
N PHE A 91 -2.36 4.53 -20.41
CA PHE A 91 -3.16 5.24 -19.43
C PHE A 91 -3.21 4.40 -18.15
N PHE A 92 -2.85 5.01 -17.03
CA PHE A 92 -2.89 4.40 -15.71
C PHE A 92 -3.90 5.12 -14.83
N GLU A 93 -4.67 4.34 -14.08
CA GLU A 93 -5.40 4.79 -12.89
C GLU A 93 -4.81 4.09 -11.68
N ILE A 94 -4.47 4.83 -10.63
CA ILE A 94 -3.77 4.29 -9.46
C ILE A 94 -4.38 4.83 -8.17
N GLU A 95 -4.52 3.98 -7.15
CA GLU A 95 -4.91 4.33 -5.79
C GLU A 95 -3.89 3.82 -4.77
N ILE A 96 -3.41 4.69 -3.88
CA ILE A 96 -2.49 4.29 -2.79
C ILE A 96 -3.28 3.63 -1.67
N MET A 97 -3.14 2.31 -1.55
CA MET A 97 -3.88 1.52 -0.55
C MET A 97 -3.17 1.45 0.80
N ILE A 98 -1.83 1.41 0.79
CA ILE A 98 -0.99 1.34 2.00
C ILE A 98 0.32 2.08 1.74
N ILE A 99 0.83 2.77 2.76
CA ILE A 99 2.18 3.31 2.80
C ILE A 99 2.95 2.66 3.96
N MET A 100 4.17 2.23 3.71
CA MET A 100 5.03 1.48 4.63
C MET A 100 6.43 2.09 4.63
N GLU A 101 6.99 2.32 5.81
CA GLU A 101 8.39 2.75 5.89
C GLU A 101 9.33 1.58 5.60
N ALA A 102 10.57 1.88 5.21
CA ALA A 102 11.61 0.87 5.14
C ALA A 102 12.22 0.65 6.53
N ASN A 103 12.36 -0.61 6.94
CA ASN A 103 13.10 -0.94 8.15
C ASN A 103 14.57 -0.53 7.99
N LYS A 104 15.12 0.23 8.94
CA LYS A 104 16.49 0.79 8.85
C LYS A 104 17.60 -0.27 8.86
N GLN A 105 17.37 -1.45 9.45
CA GLN A 105 18.37 -2.53 9.50
C GLN A 105 18.30 -3.47 8.30
N THR A 106 17.09 -3.80 7.83
CA THR A 106 16.86 -4.85 6.83
C THR A 106 16.50 -4.31 5.44
N GLY A 107 16.10 -3.03 5.35
CA GLY A 107 15.63 -2.41 4.11
C GLY A 107 14.29 -2.93 3.59
N LYS A 108 13.64 -3.85 4.33
CA LYS A 108 12.33 -4.44 3.98
C LYS A 108 11.18 -3.52 4.40
N PRO A 109 10.00 -3.61 3.76
CA PRO A 109 8.83 -2.87 4.20
C PRO A 109 8.48 -3.22 5.64
N MET A 110 8.39 -2.21 6.50
CA MET A 110 7.74 -2.35 7.80
C MET A 110 6.24 -2.29 7.54
N PRO A 111 5.48 -3.32 7.90
CA PRO A 111 4.04 -3.25 7.79
C PRO A 111 3.54 -2.00 8.55
N PRO A 112 2.47 -1.33 8.05
CA PRO A 112 2.03 -0.03 8.56
C PRO A 112 1.82 -0.13 10.07
N ASN A 113 2.00 0.98 10.80
CA ASN A 113 1.77 1.06 12.25
C ASN A 113 0.30 0.74 12.56
N LEU A 114 0.00 -0.55 12.59
CA LEU A 114 -1.33 -1.12 12.65
C LEU A 114 -1.91 -0.83 14.03
N PHE A 115 -1.05 -0.80 15.04
CA PHE A 115 -1.40 -0.31 16.36
C PHE A 115 -2.05 1.08 16.31
N LYS A 116 -1.35 2.08 15.75
CA LYS A 116 -1.91 3.44 15.62
C LYS A 116 -3.18 3.49 14.75
N LEU A 117 -3.27 2.62 13.73
CA LEU A 117 -4.45 2.60 12.86
C LEU A 117 -5.70 2.04 13.56
N MET A 118 -5.50 1.15 14.53
CA MET A 118 -6.56 0.54 15.31
C MET A 118 -6.95 1.41 16.51
N ASP A 119 -5.98 2.10 17.13
CA ASP A 119 -6.17 3.06 18.21
C ASP A 119 -6.92 4.31 17.70
N SER A 120 -8.24 4.19 17.67
CA SER A 120 -9.16 5.14 17.07
C SER A 120 -9.50 6.29 18.01
N ASP A 121 -9.44 6.03 19.32
CA ASP A 121 -9.69 7.03 20.36
C ASP A 121 -8.40 7.73 20.83
N GLY A 122 -7.23 7.26 20.39
CA GLY A 122 -5.92 7.84 20.70
C GLY A 122 -5.48 7.57 22.13
N SER A 123 -6.04 6.55 22.78
CA SER A 123 -5.74 6.19 24.16
C SER A 123 -4.36 5.55 24.32
N ARG A 124 -3.69 5.20 23.22
CA ARG A 124 -2.38 4.50 23.15
C ARG A 124 -2.43 3.05 23.60
N ASP A 125 -3.62 2.50 23.73
CA ASP A 125 -3.91 1.10 23.97
C ASP A 125 -4.98 0.64 22.96
N LEU A 126 -5.06 -0.66 22.69
CA LEU A 126 -6.13 -1.22 21.85
C LEU A 126 -7.15 -1.96 22.70
N ASP A 127 -8.40 -1.53 22.65
CA ASP A 127 -9.50 -2.32 23.22
C ASP A 127 -10.10 -3.31 22.20
N GLU A 128 -10.88 -4.28 22.69
CA GLU A 128 -11.43 -5.33 21.85
C GLU A 128 -12.34 -4.79 20.72
N ARG A 129 -13.00 -3.64 20.96
CA ARG A 129 -13.90 -3.00 19.97
C ARG A 129 -13.09 -2.37 18.86
N GLU A 130 -11.98 -1.73 19.18
CA GLU A 130 -11.07 -1.13 18.19
C GLU A 130 -10.47 -2.18 17.27
N ILE A 131 -10.12 -3.35 17.81
CA ILE A 131 -9.67 -4.48 17.01
C ILE A 131 -10.80 -4.94 16.07
N HIS A 132 -11.98 -5.25 16.61
CA HIS A 132 -13.10 -5.73 15.79
C HIS A 132 -13.49 -4.72 14.71
N TYR A 133 -13.62 -3.45 15.09
CA TYR A 133 -13.97 -2.37 14.17
C TYR A 133 -13.00 -2.25 13.01
N HIS A 134 -11.69 -2.40 13.27
CA HIS A 134 -10.69 -2.40 12.21
C HIS A 134 -10.90 -3.56 11.23
N PHE A 135 -11.04 -4.80 11.72
CA PHE A 135 -11.20 -5.99 10.89
C PHE A 135 -12.50 -5.98 10.07
N ASP A 136 -13.61 -5.56 10.67
CA ASP A 136 -14.89 -5.38 9.98
C ASP A 136 -14.78 -4.35 8.85
N ARG A 137 -14.11 -3.22 9.11
CA ARG A 137 -13.92 -2.16 8.10
C ARG A 137 -13.10 -2.59 6.90
N ILE A 138 -12.10 -3.43 7.10
CA ILE A 138 -11.26 -3.94 6.00
C ILE A 138 -11.84 -5.20 5.35
N GLY A 139 -13.01 -5.66 5.80
CA GLY A 139 -13.67 -6.86 5.28
C GLY A 139 -12.89 -8.15 5.55
N GLN A 140 -12.07 -8.18 6.60
CA GLN A 140 -11.31 -9.35 7.01
C GLN A 140 -11.84 -9.91 8.32
N LYS A 141 -11.76 -11.24 8.48
CA LYS A 141 -12.04 -11.88 9.77
C LYS A 141 -10.84 -11.75 10.69
N LEU A 142 -11.10 -11.75 11.99
CA LEU A 142 -10.02 -11.89 12.98
C LEU A 142 -9.18 -13.14 12.70
N PRO A 143 -7.83 -13.07 12.80
CA PRO A 143 -6.95 -14.20 12.58
C PRO A 143 -7.18 -15.36 13.55
N SER A 144 -7.63 -15.04 14.78
CA SER A 144 -8.00 -16.01 15.80
C SER A 144 -9.11 -15.43 16.69
N PRO A 145 -10.08 -16.25 17.14
CA PRO A 145 -11.06 -15.83 18.15
C PRO A 145 -10.42 -15.56 19.53
N THR A 146 -9.19 -16.04 19.77
CA THR A 146 -8.44 -15.80 21.02
C THR A 146 -7.45 -14.65 20.93
N LEU A 147 -7.38 -13.95 19.77
CA LEU A 147 -6.36 -12.93 19.50
C LEU A 147 -6.19 -11.93 20.66
N PHE A 148 -7.30 -11.39 21.18
CA PHE A 148 -7.25 -10.38 22.23
C PHE A 148 -6.59 -10.93 23.51
N LYS A 149 -7.12 -12.05 24.01
CA LYS A 149 -6.61 -12.72 25.23
C LYS A 149 -5.17 -13.21 25.08
N ASP A 150 -4.76 -13.57 23.87
CA ASP A 150 -3.40 -14.01 23.62
C ASP A 150 -2.39 -12.85 23.69
N GLN A 151 -2.85 -11.61 23.48
CA GLN A 151 -2.01 -10.42 23.43
C GLN A 151 -2.03 -9.63 24.75
N ASP A 152 -3.19 -9.52 25.40
CA ASP A 152 -3.38 -8.91 26.73
C ASP A 152 -2.63 -9.73 27.79
N LYS A 153 -1.37 -9.39 28.06
CA LYS A 153 -0.44 -10.16 28.89
C LYS A 153 -0.61 -9.85 30.36
N ASP A 154 -0.92 -8.61 30.70
CA ASP A 154 -1.15 -8.20 32.07
C ASP A 154 -2.63 -8.31 32.50
N SER A 155 -3.52 -8.68 31.57
CA SER A 155 -4.96 -8.89 31.81
C SER A 155 -5.69 -7.63 32.27
N ASP A 156 -5.25 -6.47 31.79
CA ASP A 156 -5.88 -5.17 32.10
C ASP A 156 -7.11 -4.86 31.22
N GLY A 157 -7.41 -5.74 30.25
CA GLY A 157 -8.53 -5.60 29.33
C GLY A 157 -8.23 -4.71 28.13
N LYS A 158 -6.95 -4.41 27.88
CA LYS A 158 -6.43 -3.67 26.74
C LYS A 158 -5.19 -4.36 26.19
N ILE A 159 -4.72 -3.91 25.03
CA ILE A 159 -3.43 -4.31 24.48
C ILE A 159 -2.59 -3.05 24.34
N SER A 160 -1.60 -2.91 25.21
CA SER A 160 -0.62 -1.82 25.14
C SER A 160 0.29 -1.97 23.92
N TRP A 161 1.01 -0.90 23.58
CA TRP A 161 2.01 -0.95 22.50
C TRP A 161 3.06 -2.04 22.76
N ASP A 162 3.44 -2.30 24.01
CA ASP A 162 4.46 -3.31 24.33
C ASP A 162 3.93 -4.73 24.09
N GLU A 163 2.66 -4.98 24.40
CA GLU A 163 1.99 -6.28 24.26
C GLU A 163 1.67 -6.65 22.81
N PHE A 164 1.29 -5.66 22.00
CA PHE A 164 0.86 -5.90 20.63
C PHE A 164 1.97 -6.54 19.78
N SER A 165 1.82 -7.78 19.36
CA SER A 165 2.84 -8.48 18.55
C SER A 165 2.72 -8.25 17.04
N GLY A 166 1.73 -7.48 16.60
CA GLY A 166 1.55 -7.12 15.19
C GLY A 166 2.48 -6.01 14.71
N PRO A 167 2.35 -5.59 13.44
CA PRO A 167 3.00 -4.41 12.89
C PRO A 167 2.80 -3.14 13.73
N LYS A 168 3.79 -2.76 14.53
CA LYS A 168 3.77 -1.54 15.31
C LYS A 168 4.93 -0.66 14.92
N GLY A 169 4.66 0.62 14.71
CA GLY A 169 5.68 1.65 14.51
C GLY A 169 6.42 1.95 15.81
N THR A 170 7.18 3.03 15.87
CA THR A 170 7.88 3.40 17.12
C THR A 170 6.90 3.96 18.18
N LYS A 171 7.27 3.91 19.47
CA LYS A 171 6.44 4.50 20.56
C LYS A 171 6.22 6.01 20.38
N ASP A 172 7.16 6.70 19.76
CA ASP A 172 7.07 8.15 19.51
C ASP A 172 6.00 8.50 18.45
N GLU A 173 5.52 7.50 17.70
CA GLU A 173 4.47 7.66 16.70
C GLU A 173 3.06 7.46 17.25
N LEU A 174 2.87 7.16 18.55
CA LEU A 174 1.57 6.95 19.19
C LEU A 174 0.83 8.26 19.47
#